data_AF-A0A8S1QH65-F1
#
_entry.id   AF-A0A8S1QH65-F1
#
_cell.length_a   1.000
_cell.length_b   1.000
_cell.length_c   1.000
_cell.angle_alpha   90.00
_cell.angle_beta   90.00
_cell.angle_gamma   90.00
#
_symmetry.space_group_name_H-M   'P 1'
#
loop_
_entity.id
_entity.type
_entity.pdbx_description
1 polymer ?
#
loop_
_entity_poly.entity_id
_entity_poly.type
_entity_poly.pdbx_seq_one_letter_code
_entity_poly.pdbx_strand_id
1 'polypeptide(L)'
;MKLLSLIFFIIIFKLGLSQTLYYEAFSSVTLISMEDWATINAYGNFSDCDGTQIFGGFNTFGMGTKVMKLIQLPPHFYVQIKMKFWKIDTWDNEYFNINIDGAQAFSQQYQSISSISECGNSWGEEIQLITISLPHFYQSILIYMFSTLDENPSNESWGFRDFQLFLYLCPPDCLSCTSDDLKKDCVLWSIVDFAFLEIYLSTFQEGWQIINGIQGNSDCNGIQFYCGYGRCGHNSIIQKTLNLPTHQQLMIRFRLGFFDSWDNEYVYLNIDGNLVFSQSHFFYQEGNADLCGLTYSDYLPNFQIIIDHSDAMIRLEFTTSLDESLINESFGLRDFQIFTKIIKTCGNGVIEQTEQCDDGNIYAFDGCFICQYSCVEGCLNCIDGICFECDIGWIFKSDFNTYLITHFEKRNLKFHPSKQIKTHHPKNQFYIQQVKITSKIPQLCILNNEEAIEGISQLKLTFQMHQILQEFSFQHNQNNPVQNQNQF
;
A
#
# COMPACT_ATOMS: atom_id res chain seq x y z
N MET A 1 47.97 9.95 -16.65
CA MET A 1 46.51 10.15 -16.85
C MET A 1 45.82 8.80 -16.87
N LYS A 2 45.40 8.32 -15.70
CA LYS A 2 44.25 7.42 -15.46
C LYS A 2 44.25 7.10 -13.96
N LEU A 3 43.29 7.73 -13.27
CA LEU A 3 42.94 7.52 -11.87
C LEU A 3 42.68 6.03 -11.64
N LEU A 4 43.41 5.41 -10.72
CA LEU A 4 42.90 4.26 -9.98
C LEU A 4 41.89 4.81 -8.96
N SER A 5 40.61 4.78 -9.32
CA SER A 5 39.53 4.94 -8.35
C SER A 5 39.31 3.59 -7.68
N LEU A 6 39.58 3.56 -6.39
CA LEU A 6 39.34 2.45 -5.48
C LEU A 6 37.81 2.28 -5.33
N ILE A 7 37.18 1.47 -6.20
CA ILE A 7 35.79 1.06 -5.99
C ILE A 7 35.81 -0.02 -4.91
N PHE A 8 35.43 0.40 -3.71
CA PHE A 8 35.13 -0.47 -2.58
C PHE A 8 33.95 -1.37 -2.99
N PHE A 9 34.23 -2.61 -3.40
CA PHE A 9 33.22 -3.65 -3.54
C PHE A 9 32.73 -4.00 -2.13
N ILE A 10 31.71 -3.29 -1.65
CA ILE A 10 30.90 -3.80 -0.55
C ILE A 10 30.16 -5.01 -1.14
N ILE A 11 30.67 -6.20 -0.85
CA ILE A 11 29.92 -7.44 -0.97
C ILE A 11 28.78 -7.33 0.04
N ILE A 12 27.68 -6.71 -0.38
CA ILE A 12 26.41 -6.86 0.32
C ILE A 12 26.02 -8.31 0.07
N PHE A 13 26.00 -9.10 1.14
CA PHE A 13 25.28 -10.36 1.19
C PHE A 13 23.81 -10.06 0.83
N LYS A 14 23.46 -10.07 -0.47
CA LYS A 14 22.08 -10.25 -0.90
C LYS A 14 21.73 -11.67 -0.48
N LEU A 15 21.11 -11.81 0.70
CA LEU A 15 20.25 -12.95 0.96
C LEU A 15 19.34 -13.06 -0.25
N GLY A 16 19.48 -14.15 -1.01
CA GLY A 16 18.77 -14.35 -2.26
C GLY A 16 17.29 -14.19 -1.99
N LEU A 17 16.67 -13.21 -2.65
CA LEU A 17 15.21 -13.13 -2.71
C LEU A 17 14.75 -14.43 -3.37
N SER A 18 14.20 -15.34 -2.57
CA SER A 18 13.73 -16.62 -3.08
C SER A 18 12.43 -16.36 -3.83
N GLN A 19 12.44 -16.59 -5.14
CA GLN A 19 11.22 -16.68 -5.91
C GLN A 19 10.41 -17.91 -5.46
N THR A 20 9.10 -17.77 -5.38
CA THR A 20 8.19 -18.87 -5.05
C THR A 20 7.31 -19.16 -6.25
N LEU A 21 7.24 -20.41 -6.73
CA LEU A 21 6.23 -20.82 -7.69
C LEU A 21 4.87 -20.77 -6.98
N TYR A 22 4.01 -19.86 -7.40
CA TYR A 22 2.73 -19.60 -6.74
C TYR A 22 1.56 -20.25 -7.47
N TYR A 23 1.58 -20.21 -8.80
CA TYR A 23 0.53 -20.78 -9.63
C TYR A 23 1.14 -21.44 -10.86
N GLU A 24 0.57 -22.56 -11.27
CA GLU A 24 0.90 -23.26 -12.51
C GLU A 24 -0.37 -23.73 -13.20
N ALA A 25 -0.34 -23.80 -14.54
CA ALA A 25 -1.45 -24.31 -15.34
C ALA A 25 -0.94 -25.04 -16.58
N PHE A 26 -1.71 -26.03 -17.04
CA PHE A 26 -1.43 -26.78 -18.27
C PHE A 26 -0.06 -27.48 -18.29
N SER A 27 0.41 -27.94 -17.13
CA SER A 27 1.66 -28.70 -16.96
C SER A 27 1.46 -30.22 -17.07
N SER A 28 0.21 -30.69 -17.06
CA SER A 28 -0.12 -32.12 -17.13
C SER A 28 0.10 -32.69 -18.53
N VAL A 29 0.40 -33.99 -18.61
CA VAL A 29 0.53 -34.70 -19.91
C VAL A 29 -0.78 -34.69 -20.67
N THR A 30 -1.91 -34.84 -19.97
CA THR A 30 -3.25 -34.77 -20.54
C THR A 30 -4.01 -33.60 -19.93
N LEU A 31 -4.51 -32.71 -20.77
CA LEU A 31 -5.29 -31.54 -20.40
C LEU A 31 -6.79 -31.88 -20.50
N ILE A 32 -7.51 -31.73 -19.39
CA ILE A 32 -8.93 -32.11 -19.29
C ILE A 32 -9.83 -30.96 -18.80
N SER A 33 -9.24 -29.85 -18.37
CA SER A 33 -9.93 -28.69 -17.81
C SER A 33 -9.20 -27.42 -18.21
N MET A 34 -9.95 -26.34 -18.37
CA MET A 34 -9.41 -25.01 -18.66
C MET A 34 -8.89 -24.31 -17.39
N GLU A 35 -8.98 -24.94 -16.21
CA GLU A 35 -8.45 -24.41 -14.95
C GLU A 35 -8.92 -22.96 -14.67
N ASP A 36 -10.20 -22.67 -14.95
CA ASP A 36 -10.85 -21.35 -14.87
C ASP A 36 -10.13 -20.24 -15.66
N TRP A 37 -9.43 -20.57 -16.73
CA TRP A 37 -9.06 -19.62 -17.77
C TRP A 37 -10.27 -19.36 -18.66
N ALA A 38 -10.55 -18.08 -18.93
CA ALA A 38 -11.64 -17.70 -19.81
C ALA A 38 -11.11 -17.44 -21.23
N THR A 39 -11.92 -17.84 -22.22
CA THR A 39 -11.60 -17.71 -23.64
C THR A 39 -12.73 -17.01 -24.37
N ILE A 40 -12.41 -16.04 -25.21
CA ILE A 40 -13.36 -15.38 -26.11
C ILE A 40 -12.99 -15.75 -27.55
N ASN A 41 -13.99 -16.08 -28.37
CA ASN A 41 -13.83 -16.46 -29.78
C ASN A 41 -12.82 -17.60 -30.01
N ALA A 42 -12.75 -18.56 -29.08
CA ALA A 42 -12.01 -19.80 -29.28
C ALA A 42 -12.88 -20.85 -29.99
N TYR A 43 -12.27 -21.64 -30.87
CA TYR A 43 -12.94 -22.69 -31.67
C TYR A 43 -12.87 -24.08 -30.99
N GLY A 44 -12.10 -24.18 -29.92
CA GLY A 44 -11.96 -25.34 -29.04
C GLY A 44 -11.19 -24.95 -27.79
N ASN A 45 -10.70 -25.95 -27.05
CA ASN A 45 -9.91 -25.71 -25.84
C ASN A 45 -8.48 -26.23 -25.93
N PHE A 46 -8.28 -27.41 -26.53
CA PHE A 46 -6.99 -28.08 -26.56
C PHE A 46 -6.73 -28.71 -27.92
N SER A 47 -5.47 -28.71 -28.33
CA SER A 47 -4.98 -29.44 -29.49
C SER A 47 -3.82 -30.35 -29.10
N ASP A 48 -3.69 -31.48 -29.80
CA ASP A 48 -2.59 -32.42 -29.65
C ASP A 48 -1.58 -32.20 -30.79
N CYS A 49 -0.35 -31.89 -30.41
CA CYS A 49 0.77 -31.62 -31.30
C CYS A 49 1.80 -32.74 -31.12
N ASP A 50 1.71 -33.81 -31.92
CA ASP A 50 2.56 -35.01 -31.85
C ASP A 50 2.69 -35.61 -30.42
N GLY A 51 1.55 -35.81 -29.74
CA GLY A 51 1.48 -36.35 -28.39
C GLY A 51 1.70 -35.32 -27.27
N THR A 52 1.93 -34.05 -27.61
CA THR A 52 1.98 -32.92 -26.69
C THR A 52 0.66 -32.17 -26.74
N GLN A 53 -0.17 -32.30 -25.70
CA GLN A 53 -1.36 -31.45 -25.57
C GLN A 53 -0.98 -30.03 -25.14
N ILE A 54 -1.64 -29.04 -25.76
CA ILE A 54 -1.51 -27.62 -25.46
C ILE A 54 -2.89 -26.99 -25.23
N PHE A 55 -2.96 -25.94 -24.42
CA PHE A 55 -4.16 -25.11 -24.33
C PHE A 55 -4.16 -24.14 -25.51
N GLY A 56 -5.22 -24.21 -26.31
CA GLY A 56 -5.21 -23.65 -27.66
C GLY A 56 -4.74 -24.65 -28.70
N GLY A 57 -4.07 -24.12 -29.72
CA GLY A 57 -3.42 -24.86 -30.80
C GLY A 57 -4.21 -24.87 -32.10
N PHE A 58 -3.80 -25.76 -33.00
CA PHE A 58 -4.39 -25.92 -34.34
C PHE A 58 -5.91 -26.15 -34.29
N ASN A 59 -6.66 -25.46 -35.14
CA ASN A 59 -8.13 -25.42 -35.16
C ASN A 59 -8.79 -24.88 -33.88
N THR A 60 -8.01 -24.33 -32.95
CA THR A 60 -8.49 -23.96 -31.61
C THR A 60 -8.40 -22.46 -31.35
N PHE A 61 -7.19 -21.88 -31.19
CA PHE A 61 -7.03 -20.43 -31.06
C PHE A 61 -6.49 -19.87 -32.39
N GLY A 62 -7.18 -18.87 -32.94
CA GLY A 62 -6.83 -18.24 -34.23
C GLY A 62 -7.28 -16.76 -34.24
N MET A 63 -7.72 -16.25 -35.40
CA MET A 63 -8.22 -14.87 -35.51
C MET A 63 -9.25 -14.53 -34.43
N GLY A 64 -9.00 -13.41 -33.74
CA GLY A 64 -9.90 -12.84 -32.73
C GLY A 64 -9.99 -13.62 -31.41
N THR A 65 -9.28 -14.76 -31.27
CA THR A 65 -9.26 -15.50 -30.01
C THR A 65 -8.51 -14.74 -28.94
N LYS A 66 -9.10 -14.68 -27.74
CA LYS A 66 -8.53 -13.99 -26.57
C LYS A 66 -8.59 -14.92 -25.37
N VAL A 67 -7.56 -14.88 -24.53
CA VAL A 67 -7.43 -15.75 -23.35
C VAL A 67 -7.13 -14.88 -22.13
N MET A 68 -7.83 -15.13 -21.03
CA MET A 68 -7.66 -14.33 -19.81
C MET A 68 -7.65 -15.18 -18.54
N LYS A 69 -6.96 -14.65 -17.53
CA LYS A 69 -6.96 -15.22 -16.18
C LYS A 69 -6.79 -14.11 -15.14
N LEU A 70 -7.69 -14.07 -14.17
CA LEU A 70 -7.53 -13.30 -12.94
C LEU A 70 -7.03 -14.23 -11.84
N ILE A 71 -5.95 -13.85 -11.14
CA ILE A 71 -5.37 -14.63 -10.05
C ILE A 71 -5.23 -13.72 -8.83
N GLN A 72 -5.79 -14.11 -7.68
CA GLN A 72 -5.56 -13.43 -6.40
C GLN A 72 -4.15 -13.75 -5.89
N LEU A 73 -3.43 -12.73 -5.42
CA LEU A 73 -2.05 -12.82 -4.99
C LEU A 73 -1.86 -12.39 -3.52
N PRO A 74 -1.01 -13.08 -2.74
CA PRO A 74 -0.57 -12.60 -1.44
C PRO A 74 0.33 -11.35 -1.59
N PRO A 75 0.65 -10.64 -0.50
CA PRO A 75 1.60 -9.51 -0.55
C PRO A 75 2.95 -9.87 -1.18
N HIS A 76 3.32 -9.12 -2.22
CA HIS A 76 4.54 -9.29 -3.00
C HIS A 76 4.94 -7.95 -3.63
N PHE A 77 6.15 -7.89 -4.21
CA PHE A 77 6.65 -6.68 -4.88
C PHE A 77 7.11 -6.91 -6.33
N TYR A 78 7.17 -8.17 -6.76
CA TYR A 78 7.63 -8.53 -8.09
C TYR A 78 7.02 -9.86 -8.54
N VAL A 79 6.71 -9.97 -9.83
CA VAL A 79 6.19 -11.19 -10.45
C VAL A 79 7.10 -11.62 -11.59
N GLN A 80 7.16 -12.94 -11.83
CA GLN A 80 7.74 -13.50 -13.04
C GLN A 80 6.79 -14.54 -13.63
N ILE A 81 6.43 -14.38 -14.90
CA ILE A 81 5.61 -15.34 -15.64
C ILE A 81 6.52 -16.09 -16.61
N LYS A 82 6.36 -17.41 -16.68
CA LYS A 82 6.97 -18.28 -17.69
C LYS A 82 5.90 -19.12 -18.34
N MET A 83 6.02 -19.32 -19.64
CA MET A 83 5.22 -20.30 -20.37
C MET A 83 5.94 -20.68 -21.65
N LYS A 84 5.63 -21.88 -22.15
CA LYS A 84 5.99 -22.21 -23.52
C LYS A 84 4.84 -21.80 -24.43
N PHE A 85 5.15 -21.10 -25.50
CA PHE A 85 4.22 -20.59 -26.50
C PHE A 85 4.47 -21.30 -27.83
N TRP A 86 3.40 -21.66 -28.53
CA TRP A 86 3.41 -22.29 -29.84
C TRP A 86 2.81 -21.29 -30.82
N LYS A 87 3.64 -20.81 -31.74
CA LYS A 87 3.19 -20.24 -33.01
C LYS A 87 3.02 -21.37 -34.00
N ILE A 88 1.85 -21.48 -34.63
CA ILE A 88 1.50 -22.62 -35.49
C ILE A 88 1.13 -22.14 -36.90
N ASP A 89 1.61 -22.86 -37.90
CA ASP A 89 1.36 -22.66 -39.33
C ASP A 89 1.82 -21.27 -39.85
N THR A 90 1.02 -20.56 -40.66
CA THR A 90 1.53 -19.60 -41.65
C THR A 90 1.39 -18.13 -41.29
N TRP A 91 1.72 -17.73 -40.07
CA TRP A 91 1.64 -16.32 -39.67
C TRP A 91 2.46 -15.43 -40.63
N ASP A 92 1.96 -14.26 -40.99
CA ASP A 92 2.49 -13.48 -42.11
C ASP A 92 2.83 -12.01 -41.76
N ASN A 93 3.50 -11.83 -40.61
CA ASN A 93 3.88 -10.55 -39.96
C ASN A 93 2.96 -10.13 -38.80
N GLU A 94 2.42 -11.10 -38.10
CA GLU A 94 1.43 -10.90 -37.05
C GLU A 94 2.05 -11.02 -35.67
N TYR A 95 1.36 -10.48 -34.67
CA TYR A 95 1.87 -10.35 -33.32
C TYR A 95 1.14 -11.27 -32.35
N PHE A 96 1.91 -11.82 -31.41
CA PHE A 96 1.36 -12.33 -30.16
C PHE A 96 1.64 -11.32 -29.04
N ASN A 97 0.61 -11.04 -28.25
CA ASN A 97 0.62 -10.00 -27.23
C ASN A 97 0.17 -10.57 -25.88
N ILE A 98 0.81 -10.09 -24.81
CA ILE A 98 0.38 -10.36 -23.43
C ILE A 98 0.30 -9.02 -22.70
N ASN A 99 -0.89 -8.69 -22.23
CA ASN A 99 -1.12 -7.57 -21.33
C ASN A 99 -1.24 -8.09 -19.89
N ILE A 100 -0.63 -7.36 -18.96
CA ILE A 100 -0.74 -7.57 -17.52
C ILE A 100 -1.37 -6.33 -16.92
N ASP A 101 -2.52 -6.49 -16.25
CA ASP A 101 -3.30 -5.39 -15.65
C ASP A 101 -3.59 -4.23 -16.60
N GLY A 102 -3.92 -4.55 -17.85
CA GLY A 102 -4.22 -3.57 -18.90
C GLY A 102 -3.00 -2.97 -19.60
N ALA A 103 -1.77 -3.19 -19.10
CA ALA A 103 -0.55 -2.71 -19.75
C ALA A 103 0.12 -3.81 -20.59
N GLN A 104 0.63 -3.47 -21.78
CA GLN A 104 1.35 -4.41 -22.63
C GLN A 104 2.68 -4.81 -21.98
N ALA A 105 2.81 -6.09 -21.60
CA ALA A 105 3.99 -6.65 -20.95
C ALA A 105 4.87 -7.47 -21.92
N PHE A 106 4.29 -7.97 -23.01
CA PHE A 106 4.98 -8.66 -24.08
C PHE A 106 4.29 -8.40 -25.41
N SER A 107 5.09 -8.22 -26.46
CA SER A 107 4.65 -8.17 -27.85
C SER A 107 5.78 -8.65 -28.74
N GLN A 108 5.49 -9.61 -29.60
CA GLN A 108 6.47 -10.12 -30.56
C GLN A 108 5.80 -10.45 -31.88
N GLN A 109 6.44 -10.04 -32.97
CA GLN A 109 6.05 -10.38 -34.33
C GLN A 109 6.59 -11.76 -34.70
N TYR A 110 5.76 -12.57 -35.37
CA TYR A 110 6.15 -13.86 -35.92
C TYR A 110 5.91 -13.89 -37.43
N GLN A 111 6.64 -14.78 -38.09
CA GLN A 111 6.55 -15.03 -39.52
C GLN A 111 6.51 -16.54 -39.78
N SER A 112 6.11 -16.90 -40.98
CA SER A 112 6.10 -18.28 -41.46
C SER A 112 7.50 -18.86 -41.54
N ILE A 113 7.67 -20.08 -41.03
CA ILE A 113 8.93 -20.83 -41.10
C ILE A 113 8.63 -22.14 -41.85
N SER A 114 9.47 -22.47 -42.83
CA SER A 114 9.41 -23.77 -43.51
C SER A 114 10.18 -24.83 -42.71
N SER A 115 9.51 -25.44 -41.74
CA SER A 115 10.00 -26.58 -40.95
C SER A 115 9.05 -27.78 -41.04
N ILE A 116 9.46 -28.91 -40.44
CA ILE A 116 8.60 -30.08 -40.24
C ILE A 116 7.47 -29.65 -39.31
N SER A 117 6.22 -29.96 -39.67
CA SER A 117 5.06 -29.69 -38.81
C SER A 117 4.88 -30.80 -37.78
N GLU A 118 4.92 -30.42 -36.51
CA GLU A 118 4.55 -31.22 -35.34
C GLU A 118 3.10 -30.92 -34.89
N CYS A 119 2.48 -29.85 -35.41
CA CYS A 119 1.12 -29.44 -35.11
C CYS A 119 0.47 -28.65 -36.25
N GLY A 120 -0.64 -29.14 -36.80
CA GLY A 120 -1.35 -28.44 -37.87
C GLY A 120 -1.07 -28.99 -39.26
N ASN A 121 -0.76 -28.12 -40.23
CA ASN A 121 -0.65 -28.51 -41.64
C ASN A 121 0.80 -28.85 -42.05
N SER A 122 1.27 -28.32 -43.20
CA SER A 122 2.59 -28.64 -43.77
C SER A 122 3.67 -27.60 -43.45
N TRP A 123 3.36 -26.64 -42.58
CA TRP A 123 4.25 -25.56 -42.18
C TRP A 123 4.64 -25.76 -40.73
N GLY A 124 5.91 -25.56 -40.41
CA GLY A 124 6.39 -25.90 -39.08
C GLY A 124 6.15 -24.81 -38.06
N GLU A 125 6.21 -25.21 -36.80
CA GLU A 125 5.86 -24.41 -35.64
C GLU A 125 7.10 -23.72 -35.07
N GLU A 126 6.88 -22.62 -34.36
CA GLU A 126 7.89 -22.01 -33.51
C GLU A 126 7.47 -22.15 -32.05
N ILE A 127 8.30 -22.84 -31.26
CA ILE A 127 8.09 -23.01 -29.82
C ILE A 127 9.02 -22.07 -29.08
N GLN A 128 8.46 -21.10 -28.35
CA GLN A 128 9.22 -20.13 -27.60
C GLN A 128 8.94 -20.23 -26.10
N LEU A 129 10.00 -20.23 -25.29
CA LEU A 129 9.87 -19.97 -23.86
C LEU A 129 9.73 -18.47 -23.63
N ILE A 130 8.52 -18.01 -23.32
CA ILE A 130 8.25 -16.62 -22.95
C ILE A 130 8.54 -16.47 -21.46
N THR A 131 9.30 -15.43 -21.10
CA THR A 131 9.54 -15.03 -19.70
C THR A 131 9.27 -13.54 -19.55
N ILE A 132 8.32 -13.18 -18.69
CA ILE A 132 7.98 -11.80 -18.34
C ILE A 132 8.37 -11.58 -16.89
N SER A 133 8.94 -10.42 -16.57
CA SER A 133 9.37 -10.06 -15.21
C SER A 133 9.15 -8.58 -15.01
N LEU A 134 8.31 -8.23 -14.03
CA LEU A 134 7.92 -6.83 -13.79
C LEU A 134 7.58 -6.59 -12.30
N PRO A 135 7.74 -5.34 -11.82
CA PRO A 135 7.26 -4.94 -10.50
C PRO A 135 5.74 -5.08 -10.43
N HIS A 136 5.24 -5.71 -9.37
CA HIS A 136 3.82 -5.89 -9.14
C HIS A 136 3.57 -6.02 -7.64
N PHE A 137 2.56 -5.31 -7.14
CA PHE A 137 2.25 -5.23 -5.70
C PHE A 137 0.74 -5.12 -5.43
N TYR A 138 -0.08 -5.36 -6.45
CA TYR A 138 -1.53 -5.44 -6.32
C TYR A 138 -1.95 -6.83 -5.85
N GLN A 139 -3.11 -6.93 -5.22
CA GLN A 139 -3.65 -8.15 -4.63
C GLN A 139 -4.23 -9.14 -5.66
N SER A 140 -4.26 -8.76 -6.93
CA SER A 140 -4.62 -9.63 -8.04
C SER A 140 -3.77 -9.28 -9.24
N ILE A 141 -3.56 -10.26 -10.13
CA ILE A 141 -2.96 -10.05 -11.45
C ILE A 141 -3.96 -10.49 -12.51
N LEU A 142 -4.22 -9.61 -13.49
CA LEU A 142 -4.98 -9.95 -14.68
C LEU A 142 -4.03 -10.21 -15.83
N ILE A 143 -4.04 -11.45 -16.31
CA ILE A 143 -3.29 -11.86 -17.50
C ILE A 143 -4.26 -11.89 -18.67
N TYR A 144 -3.88 -11.22 -19.76
CA TYR A 144 -4.67 -11.14 -20.98
C TYR A 144 -3.79 -11.41 -22.19
N MET A 145 -4.11 -12.44 -22.97
CA MET A 145 -3.33 -12.88 -24.13
C MET A 145 -4.19 -12.84 -25.40
N PHE A 146 -3.61 -12.34 -26.48
CA PHE A 146 -4.27 -12.25 -27.78
C PHE A 146 -3.25 -12.20 -28.92
N SER A 147 -3.71 -12.45 -30.14
CA SER A 147 -2.92 -12.29 -31.36
C SER A 147 -3.57 -11.27 -32.30
N THR A 148 -2.80 -10.83 -33.28
CA THR A 148 -3.32 -10.03 -34.42
C THR A 148 -3.63 -10.91 -35.63
N LEU A 149 -3.88 -12.20 -35.40
CA LEU A 149 -4.14 -13.15 -36.47
C LEU A 149 -5.34 -12.72 -37.31
N ASP A 150 -5.25 -12.83 -38.63
CA ASP A 150 -6.34 -12.46 -39.54
C ASP A 150 -6.93 -13.63 -40.35
N GLU A 151 -6.36 -14.83 -40.23
CA GLU A 151 -6.91 -16.05 -40.83
C GLU A 151 -7.60 -17.03 -39.84
N ASN A 152 -8.23 -18.06 -40.41
CA ASN A 152 -8.92 -19.09 -39.65
C ASN A 152 -7.91 -19.91 -38.81
N PRO A 153 -8.30 -20.39 -37.60
CA PRO A 153 -7.48 -21.30 -36.79
C PRO A 153 -6.95 -22.56 -37.50
N SER A 154 -7.52 -22.95 -38.64
CA SER A 154 -7.01 -24.04 -39.46
C SER A 154 -5.79 -23.67 -40.32
N ASN A 155 -5.38 -22.40 -40.35
CA ASN A 155 -4.22 -21.91 -41.09
C ASN A 155 -3.29 -21.02 -40.24
N GLU A 156 -3.85 -20.26 -39.31
CA GLU A 156 -3.08 -19.46 -38.38
C GLU A 156 -3.58 -19.72 -36.97
N SER A 157 -2.72 -20.32 -36.15
CA SER A 157 -3.10 -20.66 -34.80
C SER A 157 -1.99 -20.49 -33.80
N TRP A 158 -2.36 -20.51 -32.53
CA TRP A 158 -1.42 -20.50 -31.43
C TRP A 158 -1.94 -21.30 -30.25
N GLY A 159 -1.04 -21.65 -29.34
CA GLY A 159 -1.40 -22.19 -28.04
C GLY A 159 -0.25 -22.04 -27.07
N PHE A 160 -0.47 -22.45 -25.83
CA PHE A 160 0.57 -22.45 -24.82
C PHE A 160 0.38 -23.60 -23.82
N ARG A 161 1.45 -23.88 -23.08
CA ARG A 161 1.44 -24.86 -21.98
C ARG A 161 2.57 -24.56 -20.99
N ASP A 162 2.58 -25.31 -19.90
CA ASP A 162 3.54 -25.17 -18.81
C ASP A 162 3.57 -23.71 -18.28
N PHE A 163 2.39 -23.11 -18.08
CA PHE A 163 2.28 -21.75 -17.54
C PHE A 163 2.68 -21.76 -16.06
N GLN A 164 3.52 -20.82 -15.67
CA GLN A 164 4.04 -20.69 -14.31
C GLN A 164 4.11 -19.21 -13.90
N LEU A 165 3.52 -18.90 -12.75
CA LEU A 165 3.62 -17.60 -12.09
C LEU A 165 4.46 -17.73 -10.82
N PHE A 166 5.58 -17.00 -10.78
CA PHE A 166 6.46 -16.88 -9.64
C PHE A 166 6.27 -15.53 -8.96
N LEU A 167 6.29 -15.52 -7.63
CA LEU A 167 6.21 -14.32 -6.82
C LEU A 167 7.50 -14.10 -6.02
N TYR A 168 7.85 -12.83 -5.86
CA TYR A 168 8.80 -12.37 -4.86
C TYR A 168 8.00 -11.73 -3.73
N LEU A 169 7.75 -12.53 -2.69
CA LEU A 169 6.88 -12.19 -1.59
C LEU A 169 7.43 -11.06 -0.73
N CYS A 170 6.54 -10.30 -0.10
CA CYS A 170 6.93 -9.33 0.91
C CYS A 170 7.56 -10.00 2.13
N PRO A 171 8.36 -9.25 2.92
CA PRO A 171 8.76 -9.70 4.25
C PRO A 171 7.52 -10.12 5.08
N PRO A 172 7.65 -11.10 5.99
CA PRO A 172 6.55 -11.49 6.86
C PRO A 172 5.93 -10.29 7.59
N ASP A 173 4.60 -10.28 7.68
CA ASP A 173 3.76 -9.22 8.26
C ASP A 173 3.64 -7.93 7.43
N CYS A 174 4.31 -7.82 6.29
CA CYS A 174 4.14 -6.68 5.39
C CYS A 174 2.98 -6.91 4.42
N LEU A 175 2.01 -5.99 4.42
CA LEU A 175 0.85 -6.00 3.52
C LEU A 175 1.14 -5.38 2.15
N SER A 176 2.18 -4.55 2.06
CA SER A 176 2.65 -3.90 0.85
C SER A 176 4.14 -3.65 0.99
N CYS A 177 4.93 -3.88 -0.06
CA CYS A 177 6.36 -3.66 -0.02
C CYS A 177 6.94 -3.33 -1.40
N THR A 178 8.15 -2.77 -1.42
CA THR A 178 9.02 -2.64 -2.59
C THR A 178 10.24 -3.56 -2.49
N SER A 179 11.04 -3.65 -3.56
CA SER A 179 12.27 -4.47 -3.57
C SER A 179 13.30 -4.04 -2.54
N ASP A 180 13.23 -2.79 -2.08
CA ASP A 180 14.22 -2.18 -1.18
C ASP A 180 13.73 -2.09 0.27
N ASP A 181 12.45 -2.42 0.53
CA ASP A 181 11.86 -2.30 1.86
C ASP A 181 12.44 -3.35 2.82
N LEU A 182 12.92 -2.89 3.98
CA LEU A 182 13.12 -3.77 5.13
C LEU A 182 11.78 -4.00 5.83
N LYS A 183 11.66 -5.07 6.62
CA LYS A 183 10.43 -5.37 7.39
C LYS A 183 9.89 -4.15 8.15
N LYS A 184 10.76 -3.37 8.78
CA LYS A 184 10.39 -2.17 9.55
C LYS A 184 9.80 -1.03 8.69
N ASP A 185 10.13 -0.99 7.40
CA ASP A 185 9.72 0.08 6.49
C ASP A 185 8.33 -0.23 5.89
N CYS A 186 8.02 -1.51 5.68
CA CYS A 186 6.75 -1.94 5.08
C CYS A 186 5.59 -2.19 6.07
N VAL A 187 5.85 -2.36 7.37
CA VAL A 187 4.80 -2.52 8.41
C VAL A 187 4.14 -1.21 8.86
N LEU A 188 4.32 -0.11 8.13
CA LEU A 188 3.70 1.19 8.45
C LEU A 188 2.24 1.30 7.98
N TRP A 189 1.88 0.51 6.97
CA TRP A 189 0.54 0.53 6.37
C TRP A 189 -0.31 -0.59 6.96
N SER A 190 -1.46 -0.21 7.53
CA SER A 190 -2.45 -1.15 8.06
C SER A 190 -3.71 -1.08 7.21
N ILE A 191 -4.25 -2.22 6.81
CA ILE A 191 -5.51 -2.27 6.07
C ILE A 191 -6.67 -1.90 7.01
N VAL A 192 -7.54 -0.99 6.56
CA VAL A 192 -8.72 -0.55 7.33
C VAL A 192 -9.99 -1.15 6.78
N ASP A 193 -10.09 -1.24 5.45
CA ASP A 193 -11.22 -1.85 4.77
C ASP A 193 -10.78 -2.40 3.41
N PHE A 194 -11.52 -3.38 2.91
CA PHE A 194 -11.33 -3.94 1.58
C PHE A 194 -12.66 -4.41 1.01
N ALA A 195 -12.76 -4.40 -0.31
CA ALA A 195 -13.96 -4.86 -0.99
C ALA A 195 -13.63 -5.37 -2.39
N PHE A 196 -14.52 -6.22 -2.88
CA PHE A 196 -14.45 -6.75 -4.24
C PHE A 196 -13.14 -7.51 -4.52
N LEU A 197 -12.62 -8.26 -3.55
CA LEU A 197 -11.37 -9.01 -3.72
C LEU A 197 -11.60 -10.41 -4.29
N GLU A 198 -12.77 -10.99 -4.04
CA GLU A 198 -13.10 -12.36 -4.43
C GLU A 198 -13.23 -12.54 -5.94
N ILE A 199 -12.87 -13.73 -6.43
CA ILE A 199 -13.07 -14.09 -7.85
C ILE A 199 -14.55 -13.98 -8.22
N TYR A 200 -15.42 -14.44 -7.32
CA TYR A 200 -16.88 -14.32 -7.43
C TYR A 200 -17.40 -13.37 -6.37
N LEU A 201 -17.92 -12.22 -6.79
CA LEU A 201 -18.38 -11.16 -5.92
C LEU A 201 -19.77 -11.47 -5.34
N SER A 202 -19.94 -11.27 -4.04
CA SER A 202 -21.27 -11.25 -3.42
C SER A 202 -22.09 -10.07 -3.94
N THR A 203 -23.39 -10.26 -4.12
CA THR A 203 -24.32 -9.20 -4.55
C THR A 203 -24.60 -8.18 -3.44
N PHE A 204 -24.38 -8.56 -2.17
CA PHE A 204 -24.41 -7.67 -1.03
C PHE A 204 -22.99 -7.25 -0.65
N GLN A 205 -22.77 -5.95 -0.53
CA GLN A 205 -21.46 -5.36 -0.22
C GLN A 205 -21.67 -4.34 0.90
N GLU A 206 -21.21 -4.68 2.10
CA GLU A 206 -21.49 -3.90 3.30
C GLU A 206 -20.89 -2.49 3.20
N GLY A 207 -21.74 -1.48 3.41
CA GLY A 207 -21.35 -0.06 3.37
C GLY A 207 -21.14 0.55 1.98
N TRP A 208 -21.17 -0.23 0.90
CA TRP A 208 -21.10 0.28 -0.48
C TRP A 208 -22.49 0.58 -1.03
N GLN A 209 -22.62 1.68 -1.75
CA GLN A 209 -23.87 2.09 -2.38
C GLN A 209 -23.63 2.60 -3.80
N ILE A 210 -24.50 2.18 -4.72
CA ILE A 210 -24.61 2.79 -6.05
C ILE A 210 -25.74 3.84 -6.02
N ILE A 211 -25.46 5.09 -6.38
CA ILE A 211 -26.47 6.14 -6.59
C ILE A 211 -26.66 6.32 -8.09
N ASN A 212 -27.90 6.49 -8.55
CA ASN A 212 -28.27 6.68 -9.97
C ASN A 212 -27.78 5.58 -10.94
N GLY A 213 -27.47 4.40 -10.42
CA GLY A 213 -27.15 3.19 -11.19
C GLY A 213 -27.89 1.96 -10.65
N ILE A 214 -27.63 0.79 -11.24
CA ILE A 214 -28.28 -0.47 -10.87
C ILE A 214 -27.44 -1.24 -9.85
N GLN A 215 -27.98 -1.49 -8.65
CA GLN A 215 -27.29 -2.25 -7.60
C GLN A 215 -26.86 -3.65 -8.06
N GLY A 216 -25.63 -4.04 -7.75
CA GLY A 216 -25.10 -5.38 -7.96
C GLY A 216 -23.81 -5.39 -8.78
N ASN A 217 -23.48 -6.58 -9.30
CA ASN A 217 -22.22 -6.85 -10.00
C ASN A 217 -22.48 -7.21 -11.46
N SER A 218 -21.55 -6.88 -12.33
CA SER A 218 -21.53 -7.32 -13.73
C SER A 218 -20.41 -8.33 -13.95
N ASP A 219 -20.72 -9.42 -14.67
CA ASP A 219 -19.78 -10.47 -15.02
C ASP A 219 -19.28 -10.26 -16.45
N CYS A 220 -17.98 -10.02 -16.59
CA CYS A 220 -17.31 -9.75 -17.86
C CYS A 220 -16.42 -10.94 -18.24
N ASN A 221 -17.03 -11.99 -18.79
CA ASN A 221 -16.35 -13.24 -19.18
C ASN A 221 -15.55 -13.88 -18.03
N GLY A 222 -16.16 -14.00 -16.84
CA GLY A 222 -15.55 -14.59 -15.65
C GLY A 222 -14.85 -13.59 -14.74
N ILE A 223 -14.91 -12.30 -15.07
CA ILE A 223 -14.28 -11.20 -14.34
C ILE A 223 -15.39 -10.28 -13.81
N GLN A 224 -15.75 -10.41 -12.52
CA GLN A 224 -16.92 -9.75 -11.93
C GLN A 224 -16.63 -8.38 -11.28
N PHE A 225 -17.21 -7.29 -11.77
CA PHE A 225 -17.02 -5.94 -11.22
C PHE A 225 -18.21 -5.51 -10.35
N TYR A 226 -17.96 -4.78 -9.26
CA TYR A 226 -19.02 -4.08 -8.56
C TYR A 226 -19.46 -2.88 -9.40
N CYS A 227 -20.77 -2.76 -9.57
CA CYS A 227 -21.36 -2.05 -10.70
C CYS A 227 -20.91 -2.65 -12.04
N GLY A 228 -20.11 -1.97 -12.86
CA GLY A 228 -19.64 -2.51 -14.14
C GLY A 228 -20.65 -2.36 -15.28
N TYR A 229 -20.37 -3.05 -16.39
CA TYR A 229 -21.14 -2.94 -17.63
C TYR A 229 -22.65 -3.10 -17.41
N GLY A 230 -23.45 -2.20 -18.00
CA GLY A 230 -24.91 -2.25 -17.90
C GLY A 230 -25.45 -1.88 -16.51
N ARG A 231 -24.64 -1.31 -15.62
CA ARG A 231 -25.06 -0.95 -14.25
C ARG A 231 -24.70 0.47 -13.83
N CYS A 232 -23.48 0.93 -14.09
CA CYS A 232 -23.05 2.30 -13.78
C CYS A 232 -22.54 2.98 -15.04
N GLY A 233 -23.29 3.97 -15.54
CA GLY A 233 -22.92 4.83 -16.66
C GLY A 233 -22.99 6.31 -16.26
N HIS A 234 -23.45 7.17 -17.18
CA HIS A 234 -23.66 8.60 -16.92
C HIS A 234 -24.39 8.88 -15.58
N ASN A 235 -23.87 9.84 -14.80
CA ASN A 235 -24.36 10.26 -13.47
C ASN A 235 -24.38 9.21 -12.35
N SER A 236 -23.90 7.98 -12.61
CA SER A 236 -23.81 6.95 -11.58
C SER A 236 -22.68 7.28 -10.60
N ILE A 237 -22.90 7.01 -9.31
CA ILE A 237 -21.91 7.23 -8.25
C ILE A 237 -21.75 5.93 -7.47
N ILE A 238 -20.51 5.45 -7.32
CA ILE A 238 -20.19 4.40 -6.37
C ILE A 238 -19.62 5.07 -5.12
N GLN A 239 -20.33 4.95 -3.99
CA GLN A 239 -19.94 5.61 -2.74
C GLN A 239 -19.75 4.66 -1.57
N LYS A 240 -18.89 5.06 -0.64
CA LYS A 240 -18.74 4.43 0.68
C LYS A 240 -18.29 5.45 1.72
N THR A 241 -18.80 5.30 2.94
CA THR A 241 -18.34 6.06 4.12
C THR A 241 -17.74 5.10 5.14
N LEU A 242 -16.60 5.46 5.69
CA LEU A 242 -15.84 4.65 6.64
C LEU A 242 -15.43 5.49 7.85
N ASN A 243 -15.38 4.86 9.02
CA ASN A 243 -14.66 5.41 10.17
C ASN A 243 -13.23 4.86 10.13
N LEU A 244 -12.26 5.75 10.35
CA LEU A 244 -10.84 5.43 10.27
C LEU A 244 -10.21 5.50 11.67
N PRO A 245 -9.21 4.64 11.97
CA PRO A 245 -8.36 4.85 13.15
C PRO A 245 -7.52 6.13 12.98
N THR A 246 -6.85 6.58 14.04
CA THR A 246 -5.90 7.71 13.95
C THR A 246 -4.84 7.44 12.89
N HIS A 247 -4.60 8.42 12.01
CA HIS A 247 -3.65 8.34 10.91
C HIS A 247 -3.29 9.74 10.41
N GLN A 248 -2.30 9.82 9.51
CA GLN A 248 -1.98 11.07 8.80
C GLN A 248 -1.96 10.89 7.28
N GLN A 249 -1.91 9.65 6.79
CA GLN A 249 -1.94 9.35 5.36
C GLN A 249 -2.83 8.14 5.09
N LEU A 250 -3.41 8.13 3.90
CA LEU A 250 -4.14 7.00 3.34
C LEU A 250 -3.45 6.51 2.08
N MET A 251 -3.51 5.21 1.87
CA MET A 251 -3.21 4.57 0.60
C MET A 251 -4.45 3.84 0.14
N ILE A 252 -4.89 4.09 -1.08
CA ILE A 252 -6.08 3.48 -1.67
C ILE A 252 -5.66 2.74 -2.93
N ARG A 253 -6.02 1.47 -3.03
CA ARG A 253 -5.81 0.62 -4.21
C ARG A 253 -7.14 0.17 -4.75
N PHE A 254 -7.26 0.13 -6.07
CA PHE A 254 -8.43 -0.39 -6.77
C PHE A 254 -8.10 -0.71 -8.23
N ARG A 255 -8.90 -1.59 -8.80
CA ARG A 255 -9.00 -1.82 -10.25
C ARG A 255 -10.23 -1.10 -10.78
N LEU A 256 -10.04 -0.32 -11.84
CA LEU A 256 -11.15 0.23 -12.62
C LEU A 256 -11.42 -0.66 -13.82
N GLY A 257 -12.70 -0.81 -14.16
CA GLY A 257 -13.11 -1.27 -15.47
C GLY A 257 -13.69 -0.10 -16.27
N PHE A 258 -13.11 0.15 -17.44
CA PHE A 258 -13.63 1.03 -18.48
C PHE A 258 -14.27 0.13 -19.53
N PHE A 259 -15.58 0.20 -19.67
CA PHE A 259 -16.34 -0.69 -20.55
C PHE A 259 -16.87 0.06 -21.76
N ASP A 260 -16.70 -0.56 -22.93
CA ASP A 260 -17.18 -0.12 -24.24
C ASP A 260 -16.54 1.17 -24.80
N SER A 261 -17.33 2.18 -25.22
CA SER A 261 -16.93 3.20 -26.19
C SER A 261 -16.53 4.56 -25.59
N TRP A 262 -15.70 4.56 -24.55
CA TRP A 262 -15.22 5.79 -23.90
C TRP A 262 -14.45 6.72 -24.85
N ASP A 263 -14.87 7.97 -25.02
CA ASP A 263 -14.36 8.85 -26.09
C ASP A 263 -13.56 10.09 -25.61
N ASN A 264 -12.69 9.89 -24.61
CA ASN A 264 -11.95 10.89 -23.80
C ASN A 264 -12.68 11.38 -22.56
N GLU A 265 -13.42 10.48 -21.95
CA GLU A 265 -14.16 10.70 -20.72
C GLU A 265 -13.36 10.22 -19.52
N TYR A 266 -13.78 10.62 -18.33
CA TYR A 266 -13.02 10.47 -17.10
C TYR A 266 -13.78 9.69 -16.04
N VAL A 267 -13.05 8.86 -15.30
CA VAL A 267 -13.41 8.48 -13.93
C VAL A 267 -12.76 9.46 -12.97
N TYR A 268 -13.48 9.83 -11.91
CA TYR A 268 -13.01 10.65 -10.80
C TYR A 268 -13.16 9.89 -9.49
N LEU A 269 -12.22 10.07 -8.57
CA LEU A 269 -12.38 9.74 -7.17
C LEU A 269 -12.37 11.03 -6.36
N ASN A 270 -13.49 11.30 -5.68
CA ASN A 270 -13.63 12.38 -4.73
C ASN A 270 -13.56 11.81 -3.30
N ILE A 271 -12.80 12.49 -2.45
CA ILE A 271 -12.65 12.19 -1.03
C ILE A 271 -13.11 13.39 -0.24
N ASP A 272 -14.14 13.19 0.59
CA ASP A 272 -14.76 14.23 1.42
C ASP A 272 -15.18 15.47 0.61
N GLY A 273 -15.64 15.24 -0.62
CA GLY A 273 -16.06 16.26 -1.57
C GLY A 273 -14.93 16.89 -2.38
N ASN A 274 -13.67 16.50 -2.19
CA ASN A 274 -12.52 17.01 -2.94
C ASN A 274 -12.04 15.99 -3.98
N LEU A 275 -11.78 16.43 -5.20
CA LEU A 275 -11.20 15.58 -6.24
C LEU A 275 -9.75 15.22 -5.90
N VAL A 276 -9.44 13.93 -5.79
CA VAL A 276 -8.08 13.43 -5.48
C VAL A 276 -7.44 12.63 -6.60
N PHE A 277 -8.25 12.11 -7.52
CA PHE A 277 -7.77 11.31 -8.65
C PHE A 277 -8.72 11.44 -9.82
N SER A 278 -8.15 11.48 -11.02
CA SER A 278 -8.87 11.38 -12.27
C SER A 278 -8.09 10.53 -13.27
N GLN A 279 -8.80 9.80 -14.10
CA GLN A 279 -8.23 9.03 -15.19
C GLN A 279 -9.15 9.11 -16.40
N SER A 280 -8.61 9.49 -17.55
CA SER A 280 -9.33 9.38 -18.82
C SER A 280 -9.10 8.06 -19.51
N HIS A 281 -10.05 7.68 -20.35
CA HIS A 281 -9.88 6.62 -21.33
C HIS A 281 -10.40 7.07 -22.69
N PHE A 282 -9.73 6.60 -23.74
CA PHE A 282 -10.15 6.75 -25.12
C PHE A 282 -10.08 5.37 -25.76
N PHE A 283 -11.20 4.88 -26.27
CA PHE A 283 -11.22 3.59 -26.95
C PHE A 283 -10.40 3.71 -28.24
N TYR A 284 -9.45 2.79 -28.42
CA TYR A 284 -8.86 2.53 -29.73
C TYR A 284 -9.51 1.25 -30.26
N GLN A 285 -10.05 1.30 -31.49
CA GLN A 285 -10.38 0.08 -32.21
C GLN A 285 -9.08 -0.61 -32.65
N GLU A 286 -8.41 -1.32 -31.74
CA GLU A 286 -7.42 -2.33 -32.10
C GLU A 286 -7.06 -3.20 -30.86
N GLY A 287 -7.38 -4.50 -30.93
CA GLY A 287 -6.69 -5.56 -30.17
C GLY A 287 -7.11 -5.85 -28.73
N ASN A 288 -7.89 -5.03 -28.04
CA ASN A 288 -8.28 -5.30 -26.64
C ASN A 288 -9.62 -6.08 -26.54
N ALA A 289 -9.82 -6.78 -25.42
CA ALA A 289 -11.00 -7.61 -25.22
C ALA A 289 -12.25 -6.78 -24.98
N ASP A 290 -13.27 -7.01 -25.79
CA ASP A 290 -14.66 -6.91 -25.34
C ASP A 290 -14.84 -8.03 -24.28
N LEU A 291 -14.59 -7.67 -23.01
CA LEU A 291 -14.78 -8.55 -21.86
C LEU A 291 -16.24 -8.52 -21.43
N CYS A 292 -16.92 -7.40 -21.62
CA CYS A 292 -18.36 -7.28 -21.51
C CYS A 292 -18.88 -6.12 -22.33
N GLY A 293 -19.98 -6.40 -23.03
CA GLY A 293 -20.81 -5.38 -23.64
C GLY A 293 -20.92 -5.54 -25.13
N LEU A 294 -20.68 -4.44 -25.84
CA LEU A 294 -20.73 -4.32 -27.29
C LEU A 294 -19.31 -4.44 -27.86
N THR A 295 -19.16 -4.19 -29.15
CA THR A 295 -17.94 -4.49 -29.91
C THR A 295 -16.69 -3.66 -29.56
N TYR A 296 -16.75 -2.83 -28.52
CA TYR A 296 -15.63 -1.97 -28.14
C TYR A 296 -14.75 -2.65 -27.09
N SER A 297 -13.51 -2.20 -27.02
CA SER A 297 -12.51 -2.82 -26.16
C SER A 297 -12.58 -2.30 -24.74
N ASP A 298 -12.53 -3.21 -23.78
CA ASP A 298 -12.48 -2.86 -22.36
C ASP A 298 -11.04 -2.66 -21.88
N TYR A 299 -10.90 -1.80 -20.87
CA TYR A 299 -9.61 -1.50 -20.25
C TYR A 299 -9.71 -1.65 -18.72
N LEU A 300 -8.87 -2.50 -18.13
CA LEU A 300 -8.98 -2.92 -16.72
C LEU A 300 -7.74 -2.60 -15.84
N PRO A 301 -7.29 -1.33 -15.75
CA PRO A 301 -6.08 -0.93 -15.02
C PRO A 301 -6.22 -0.97 -13.50
N ASN A 302 -5.08 -1.19 -12.84
CA ASN A 302 -4.90 -1.01 -11.40
C ASN A 302 -4.36 0.39 -11.06
N PHE A 303 -4.83 0.96 -9.95
CA PHE A 303 -4.36 2.23 -9.42
C PHE A 303 -3.98 2.13 -7.95
N GLN A 304 -3.00 2.94 -7.57
CA GLN A 304 -2.65 3.21 -6.18
C GLN A 304 -2.53 4.72 -5.99
N ILE A 305 -3.22 5.24 -4.99
CA ILE A 305 -3.19 6.65 -4.62
C ILE A 305 -2.72 6.75 -3.18
N ILE A 306 -1.85 7.72 -2.90
CA ILE A 306 -1.46 8.09 -1.53
C ILE A 306 -1.85 9.54 -1.32
N ILE A 307 -2.61 9.80 -0.25
CA ILE A 307 -3.04 11.15 0.14
C ILE A 307 -2.72 11.42 1.60
N ASP A 308 -2.55 12.70 1.92
CA ASP A 308 -2.58 13.16 3.31
C ASP A 308 -4.03 13.31 3.75
N HIS A 309 -4.36 12.68 4.88
CA HIS A 309 -5.69 12.68 5.47
C HIS A 309 -5.59 12.33 6.95
N SER A 310 -6.35 13.00 7.80
CA SER A 310 -6.32 12.81 9.25
C SER A 310 -7.70 12.76 9.90
N ASP A 311 -8.76 12.98 9.13
CA ASP A 311 -10.12 12.99 9.67
C ASP A 311 -10.54 11.57 10.08
N ALA A 312 -11.32 11.46 11.16
CA ALA A 312 -11.76 10.17 11.70
C ALA A 312 -12.80 9.46 10.83
N MET A 313 -13.34 10.14 9.82
CA MET A 313 -14.32 9.62 8.88
C MET A 313 -13.88 10.02 7.48
N ILE A 314 -14.06 9.11 6.52
CA ILE A 314 -13.82 9.38 5.11
C ILE A 314 -15.07 9.02 4.29
N ARG A 315 -15.38 9.85 3.30
CA ARG A 315 -16.37 9.58 2.26
C ARG A 315 -15.69 9.45 0.90
N LEU A 316 -15.78 8.28 0.30
CA LEU A 316 -15.28 7.94 -1.02
C LEU A 316 -16.43 8.04 -2.03
N GLU A 317 -16.24 8.77 -3.14
CA GLU A 317 -17.20 8.86 -4.24
C GLU A 317 -16.49 8.70 -5.58
N PHE A 318 -16.72 7.57 -6.25
CA PHE A 318 -16.31 7.37 -7.63
C PHE A 318 -17.42 7.85 -8.57
N THR A 319 -17.08 8.79 -9.45
CA THR A 319 -17.99 9.40 -10.42
C THR A 319 -17.37 9.40 -11.81
N THR A 320 -18.14 9.73 -12.84
CA THR A 320 -17.63 9.82 -14.21
C THR A 320 -18.11 11.07 -14.95
N SER A 321 -17.45 11.38 -16.06
CA SER A 321 -17.95 12.31 -17.07
C SER A 321 -18.64 11.63 -18.25
N LEU A 322 -18.94 10.32 -18.15
CA LEU A 322 -19.62 9.55 -19.20
C LEU A 322 -20.86 10.30 -19.67
N ASP A 323 -21.19 10.31 -20.95
CA ASP A 323 -22.37 11.04 -21.44
C ASP A 323 -23.38 10.19 -22.23
N GLU A 324 -23.09 8.89 -22.41
CA GLU A 324 -23.99 7.95 -23.06
C GLU A 324 -24.71 6.99 -22.09
N SER A 325 -25.46 6.06 -22.69
CA SER A 325 -26.24 5.05 -21.97
C SER A 325 -25.31 4.07 -21.23
N LEU A 326 -25.77 3.55 -20.09
CA LEU A 326 -25.07 2.54 -19.29
C LEU A 326 -24.78 1.22 -20.03
N ILE A 327 -25.37 0.95 -21.19
CA ILE A 327 -25.05 -0.22 -22.03
C ILE A 327 -24.06 0.11 -23.17
N ASN A 328 -23.55 1.34 -23.21
CA ASN A 328 -22.56 1.78 -24.18
C ASN A 328 -21.34 2.44 -23.54
N GLU A 329 -21.52 3.04 -22.37
CA GLU A 329 -20.43 3.59 -21.57
C GLU A 329 -20.70 3.23 -20.13
N SER A 330 -19.82 2.41 -19.58
CA SER A 330 -19.94 1.93 -18.21
C SER A 330 -18.61 1.91 -17.48
N PHE A 331 -18.68 2.00 -16.15
CA PHE A 331 -17.53 1.79 -15.29
C PHE A 331 -17.84 0.84 -14.12
N GLY A 332 -16.79 0.24 -13.57
CA GLY A 332 -16.90 -0.65 -12.42
C GLY A 332 -15.64 -0.68 -11.57
N LEU A 333 -15.78 -1.21 -10.35
CA LEU A 333 -14.69 -1.34 -9.38
C LEU A 333 -14.44 -2.80 -9.01
N ARG A 334 -13.17 -3.16 -8.88
CA ARG A 334 -12.71 -4.38 -8.20
C ARG A 334 -11.48 -4.04 -7.35
N ASP A 335 -11.02 -4.99 -6.54
CA ASP A 335 -9.69 -4.97 -5.94
C ASP A 335 -9.53 -3.73 -5.04
N PHE A 336 -10.59 -3.35 -4.33
CA PHE A 336 -10.56 -2.19 -3.47
C PHE A 336 -9.86 -2.53 -2.15
N GLN A 337 -8.85 -1.74 -1.78
CA GLN A 337 -8.23 -1.77 -0.46
C GLN A 337 -7.94 -0.33 -0.02
N ILE A 338 -8.20 -0.02 1.25
CA ILE A 338 -7.78 1.22 1.88
C ILE A 338 -6.91 0.91 3.09
N PHE A 339 -5.77 1.59 3.15
CA PHE A 339 -4.78 1.47 4.20
C PHE A 339 -4.61 2.82 4.88
N THR A 340 -4.42 2.80 6.20
CA THR A 340 -3.90 3.94 6.94
C THR A 340 -2.42 3.77 7.20
N LYS A 341 -1.69 4.86 7.13
CA LYS A 341 -0.33 4.93 7.67
C LYS A 341 -0.42 5.32 9.12
N ILE A 342 -0.10 4.39 10.01
CA ILE A 342 0.07 4.70 11.41
C ILE A 342 1.41 5.39 11.54
N ILE A 343 1.39 6.66 11.91
CA ILE A 343 2.59 7.28 12.45
C ILE A 343 2.58 6.91 13.90
N LYS A 344 3.56 6.10 14.32
CA LYS A 344 3.87 5.88 15.72
C LYS A 344 4.21 7.24 16.31
N THR A 345 3.23 7.98 16.80
CA THR A 345 3.44 9.27 17.46
C THR A 345 3.91 9.02 18.87
N CYS A 346 5.07 8.41 18.99
CA CYS A 346 5.66 8.24 20.29
C CYS A 346 6.11 9.59 20.85
N GLY A 347 5.79 9.83 22.11
CA GLY A 347 6.14 11.03 22.84
C GLY A 347 5.05 12.10 22.81
N ASN A 348 3.79 11.72 22.59
CA ASN A 348 2.65 12.65 22.66
C ASN A 348 1.93 12.61 24.03
N GLY A 349 2.35 11.71 24.92
CA GLY A 349 1.81 11.52 26.27
C GLY A 349 0.55 10.65 26.34
N VAL A 350 0.14 10.01 25.26
CA VAL A 350 -1.08 9.20 25.14
C VAL A 350 -0.72 7.82 24.62
N ILE A 351 -0.84 6.80 25.47
CA ILE A 351 -0.60 5.40 25.08
C ILE A 351 -1.68 4.94 24.08
N GLU A 352 -1.29 4.75 22.83
CA GLU A 352 -2.13 4.19 21.76
C GLU A 352 -2.08 2.65 21.72
N GLN A 353 -2.98 1.98 20.99
CA GLN A 353 -3.14 0.52 21.03
C GLN A 353 -1.88 -0.30 20.68
N THR A 354 -0.89 0.30 20.01
CA THR A 354 0.37 -0.37 19.63
C THR A 354 1.58 0.06 20.48
N GLU A 355 1.39 0.99 21.41
CA GLU A 355 2.42 1.50 22.29
C GLU A 355 2.42 0.73 23.61
N GLN A 356 3.61 0.38 24.11
CA GLN A 356 3.74 -0.22 25.43
C GLN A 356 3.73 0.86 26.52
N CYS A 357 4.24 2.04 26.19
CA CYS A 357 4.33 3.23 27.03
C CYS A 357 4.37 4.48 26.14
N ASP A 358 4.04 5.64 26.70
CA ASP A 358 4.31 6.97 26.14
C ASP A 358 4.43 7.93 27.33
N ASP A 359 5.61 8.53 27.50
CA ASP A 359 5.93 9.44 28.60
C ASP A 359 6.04 10.91 28.14
N GLY A 360 5.52 11.24 26.96
CA GLY A 360 5.49 12.58 26.40
C GLY A 360 6.80 13.04 25.77
N ASN A 361 7.75 12.13 25.53
CA ASN A 361 8.99 12.42 24.81
C ASN A 361 9.57 11.18 24.09
N ILE A 362 10.77 11.31 23.49
CA ILE A 362 11.47 10.21 22.78
C ILE A 362 12.89 9.97 23.32
N TYR A 363 13.18 10.40 24.54
CA TYR A 363 14.48 10.22 25.16
C TYR A 363 14.65 8.79 25.64
N ALA A 364 15.89 8.32 25.67
CA ALA A 364 16.21 6.98 26.16
C ALA A 364 16.53 7.03 27.67
N PHE A 365 16.35 5.89 28.33
CA PHE A 365 16.77 5.64 29.72
C PHE A 365 16.02 6.42 30.82
N ASP A 366 14.77 6.79 30.57
CA ASP A 366 13.84 7.41 31.53
C ASP A 366 12.59 6.56 31.83
N GLY A 367 12.45 5.39 31.19
CA GLY A 367 11.35 4.47 31.41
C GLY A 367 10.60 4.11 30.13
N CYS A 368 10.66 4.97 29.11
CA CYS A 368 9.95 4.75 27.85
C CYS A 368 10.76 5.27 26.66
N PHE A 369 11.08 4.41 25.69
CA PHE A 369 11.85 4.82 24.51
C PHE A 369 11.24 4.24 23.24
N ILE A 370 10.88 5.10 22.28
CA ILE A 370 10.19 4.71 21.04
C ILE A 370 8.98 3.81 21.36
N CYS A 371 8.28 4.17 22.43
CA CYS A 371 7.03 3.57 22.87
C CYS A 371 7.12 2.09 23.21
N GLN A 372 8.32 1.71 23.60
CA GLN A 372 8.65 0.46 24.25
C GLN A 372 9.21 0.76 25.63
N TYR A 373 8.86 -0.10 26.59
CA TYR A 373 9.42 0.03 27.92
C TYR A 373 10.95 -0.07 27.86
N SER A 374 11.63 0.89 28.47
CA SER A 374 13.09 0.93 28.58
C SER A 374 13.48 1.03 30.04
N CYS A 375 14.55 0.35 30.45
CA CYS A 375 15.09 0.54 31.80
C CYS A 375 15.64 1.97 31.95
N VAL A 376 15.45 2.56 33.13
CA VAL A 376 16.13 3.80 33.51
C VAL A 376 17.64 3.58 33.61
N GLU A 377 18.42 4.63 33.37
CA GLU A 377 19.88 4.59 33.46
C GLU A 377 20.34 4.05 34.84
N GLY A 378 21.29 3.10 34.83
CA GLY A 378 21.84 2.52 36.06
C GLY A 378 20.94 1.47 36.72
N CYS A 379 19.86 1.03 36.05
CA CYS A 379 19.02 -0.06 36.52
C CYS A 379 19.56 -1.43 36.05
N LEU A 380 19.76 -2.35 36.99
CA LEU A 380 20.18 -3.73 36.73
C LEU A 380 18.99 -4.63 36.41
N ASN A 381 17.86 -4.43 37.09
CA ASN A 381 16.65 -5.22 36.92
C ASN A 381 15.44 -4.31 36.76
N CYS A 382 14.83 -4.32 35.57
CA CYS A 382 13.62 -3.56 35.28
C CYS A 382 12.54 -4.43 34.65
N ILE A 383 11.28 -4.14 34.96
CA ILE A 383 10.10 -4.76 34.35
C ILE A 383 9.16 -3.61 33.96
N ASP A 384 8.73 -3.59 32.70
CA ASP A 384 7.82 -2.58 32.15
C ASP A 384 8.26 -1.13 32.47
N GLY A 385 9.56 -0.84 32.30
CA GLY A 385 10.15 0.49 32.52
C GLY A 385 10.34 0.86 34.00
N ILE A 386 9.89 0.03 34.93
CA ILE A 386 10.03 0.23 36.37
C ILE A 386 11.28 -0.47 36.87
N CYS A 387 12.15 0.26 37.57
CA CYS A 387 13.38 -0.29 38.14
C CYS A 387 13.14 -0.95 39.50
N PHE A 388 13.64 -2.16 39.70
CA PHE A 388 13.57 -2.90 40.96
C PHE A 388 14.91 -3.02 41.67
N GLU A 389 16.01 -2.98 40.90
CA GLU A 389 17.37 -3.12 41.42
C GLU A 389 18.34 -2.26 40.61
N CYS A 390 19.18 -1.49 41.30
CA CYS A 390 20.21 -0.68 40.64
C CYS A 390 21.51 -1.46 40.46
N ASP A 391 22.28 -1.09 39.45
CA ASP A 391 23.60 -1.63 39.19
C ASP A 391 24.63 -1.21 40.27
N ILE A 392 25.74 -1.92 40.34
CA ILE A 392 26.82 -1.65 41.31
C ILE A 392 27.32 -0.22 41.11
N GLY A 393 27.37 0.55 42.20
CA GLY A 393 27.73 1.97 42.16
C GLY A 393 26.55 2.92 42.02
N TRP A 394 25.31 2.41 42.01
CA TRP A 394 24.08 3.21 41.98
C TRP A 394 23.22 2.95 43.23
N ILE A 395 22.52 3.99 43.70
CA ILE A 395 21.63 3.96 44.86
C ILE A 395 20.18 4.04 44.37
N PHE A 396 19.38 3.07 44.81
CA PHE A 396 17.94 3.05 44.57
C PHE A 396 17.21 4.11 45.39
N LYS A 397 16.38 4.92 44.74
CA LYS A 397 15.51 5.92 45.36
C LYS A 397 14.07 5.67 44.93
N SER A 398 13.25 5.25 45.90
CA SER A 398 11.84 4.92 45.70
C SER A 398 10.88 6.13 45.73
N ASP A 399 11.38 7.33 46.02
CA ASP A 399 10.62 8.59 46.01
C ASP A 399 11.57 9.77 45.76
N PHE A 400 11.82 10.03 44.47
CA PHE A 400 12.74 11.07 44.03
C PHE A 400 12.24 12.48 44.36
N ASN A 401 10.92 12.69 44.38
CA ASN A 401 10.31 13.98 44.70
C ASN A 401 10.61 14.39 46.15
N THR A 402 10.50 13.44 47.09
CA THR A 402 10.87 13.67 48.50
C THR A 402 12.38 13.89 48.68
N TYR A 403 13.22 13.23 47.88
CA TYR A 403 14.67 13.44 47.89
C TYR A 403 15.07 14.85 47.42
N LEU A 404 14.50 15.36 46.32
CA LEU A 404 14.76 16.71 45.83
C LEU A 404 14.34 17.78 46.85
N ILE A 405 13.13 17.69 47.40
CA ILE A 405 12.60 18.64 48.38
C ILE A 405 13.54 18.72 49.59
N THR A 406 13.93 17.57 50.14
CA THR A 406 14.83 17.51 51.31
C THR A 406 16.26 17.96 51.01
N HIS A 407 16.76 17.82 49.77
CA HIS A 407 18.07 18.31 49.36
C HIS A 407 18.11 19.84 49.16
N PHE A 408 17.04 20.43 48.62
CA PHE A 408 16.92 21.88 48.43
C PHE A 408 16.70 22.62 49.76
N GLU A 409 15.91 22.05 50.68
CA GLU A 409 15.71 22.62 52.03
C GLU A 409 17.01 22.68 52.85
N LYS A 410 17.88 21.67 52.72
CA LYS A 410 19.19 21.63 53.40
C LYS A 410 20.18 22.70 52.94
N ARG A 411 19.95 23.36 51.80
CA ARG A 411 20.82 24.42 51.24
C ARG A 411 20.40 25.86 51.59
N ASN A 412 19.50 26.07 52.56
CA ASN A 412 19.06 27.40 53.02
C ASN A 412 18.37 28.29 51.94
N LEU A 413 17.69 27.70 50.97
CA LEU A 413 16.71 28.42 50.15
C LEU A 413 15.38 28.50 50.94
N LYS A 414 15.13 29.62 51.62
CA LYS A 414 13.94 29.80 52.46
C LYS A 414 12.66 29.94 51.61
N PHE A 415 11.76 28.97 51.71
CA PHE A 415 10.35 29.11 51.30
C PHE A 415 9.56 29.86 52.39
N HIS A 416 8.89 30.96 52.04
CA HIS A 416 7.93 31.63 52.93
C HIS A 416 6.49 31.26 52.52
N PRO A 417 5.61 30.85 53.45
CA PRO A 417 4.21 30.59 53.14
C PRO A 417 3.46 31.92 52.88
N SER A 418 2.62 31.89 51.85
CA SER A 418 1.79 32.98 51.34
C SER A 418 0.99 33.73 52.41
N LYS A 419 1.12 35.07 52.46
CA LYS A 419 0.04 35.96 52.91
C LYS A 419 -0.69 36.51 51.68
N GLN A 420 -2.02 36.41 51.71
CA GLN A 420 -2.91 37.04 50.73
C GLN A 420 -2.77 38.58 50.74
N ILE A 421 -3.21 39.21 49.64
CA ILE A 421 -3.97 40.49 49.53
C ILE A 421 -3.34 41.59 48.63
N LYS A 422 -4.14 41.97 47.60
CA LYS A 422 -4.36 43.26 46.89
C LYS A 422 -3.21 44.08 46.26
N THR A 423 -3.37 44.26 44.95
CA THR A 423 -3.16 45.46 44.09
C THR A 423 -2.19 46.57 44.55
N HIS A 424 -1.08 46.74 43.82
CA HIS A 424 -0.67 47.97 43.11
C HIS A 424 0.71 47.77 42.46
N HIS A 425 0.84 47.98 41.15
CA HIS A 425 2.13 48.30 40.51
C HIS A 425 2.60 49.71 40.97
N PRO A 426 3.90 50.08 40.94
CA PRO A 426 4.93 49.58 40.01
C PRO A 426 6.35 49.36 40.59
N LYS A 427 7.11 48.47 39.91
CA LYS A 427 8.57 48.47 39.61
C LYS A 427 9.17 47.06 39.74
N ASN A 428 9.58 46.52 38.59
CA ASN A 428 10.42 45.34 38.32
C ASN A 428 10.76 44.44 39.52
N GLN A 429 9.97 43.38 39.68
CA GLN A 429 10.36 42.16 40.38
C GLN A 429 9.87 40.98 39.54
N PHE A 430 10.79 40.10 39.15
CA PHE A 430 10.49 38.84 38.50
C PHE A 430 9.79 37.93 39.52
N TYR A 431 8.59 37.46 39.19
CA TYR A 431 7.83 36.50 39.99
C TYR A 431 8.11 35.09 39.45
N ILE A 432 8.56 34.18 40.32
CA ILE A 432 8.68 32.76 39.99
C ILE A 432 7.33 32.11 40.36
N GLN A 433 6.65 31.58 39.35
CA GLN A 433 5.41 30.82 39.49
C GLN A 433 5.73 29.43 40.06
N GLN A 434 4.87 28.91 40.95
CA GLN A 434 5.06 27.60 41.57
C GLN A 434 5.22 26.49 40.51
N VAL A 435 6.34 25.76 40.53
CA VAL A 435 6.55 24.58 39.69
C VAL A 435 5.70 23.44 40.25
N LYS A 436 4.68 23.03 39.50
CA LYS A 436 3.89 21.83 39.81
C LYS A 436 4.54 20.66 39.06
N ILE A 437 5.38 19.88 39.76
CA ILE A 437 6.01 18.68 39.18
C ILE A 437 4.89 17.63 38.98
N THR A 438 4.44 17.45 37.74
CA THR A 438 3.38 16.50 37.36
C THR A 438 3.93 15.20 36.76
N SER A 439 5.24 15.02 36.62
CA SER A 439 5.81 13.80 36.07
C SER A 439 5.75 12.63 37.06
N LYS A 440 5.02 11.58 36.68
CA LYS A 440 5.05 10.28 37.35
C LYS A 440 6.39 9.59 37.04
N ILE A 441 7.46 9.93 37.74
CA ILE A 441 8.68 9.11 37.76
C ILE A 441 8.86 8.59 39.18
N PRO A 442 8.34 7.39 39.52
CA PRO A 442 8.28 6.99 40.91
C PRO A 442 9.61 6.45 41.46
N GLN A 443 10.58 6.04 40.61
CA GLN A 443 11.77 5.32 41.08
C GLN A 443 13.00 5.58 40.19
N LEU A 444 14.16 5.89 40.79
CA LEU A 444 15.41 6.23 40.07
C LEU A 444 16.64 5.59 40.72
N CYS A 445 17.63 5.25 39.89
CA CYS A 445 18.98 4.90 40.31
C CYS A 445 19.88 6.14 40.23
N ILE A 446 20.64 6.44 41.29
CA ILE A 446 21.57 7.60 41.32
C ILE A 446 22.99 7.12 41.63
N LEU A 447 23.98 7.55 40.85
CA LEU A 447 25.39 7.22 41.07
C LEU A 447 25.87 7.59 42.48
N ASN A 448 26.56 6.65 43.13
CA ASN A 448 27.01 6.69 44.51
C ASN A 448 28.40 7.36 44.64
N ASN A 449 28.54 8.60 44.17
CA ASN A 449 29.75 9.40 44.37
C ASN A 449 29.36 10.77 44.95
N GLU A 450 29.88 11.10 46.14
CA GLU A 450 29.65 12.40 46.79
C GLU A 450 30.17 13.58 45.94
N GLU A 451 31.13 13.37 45.04
CA GLU A 451 31.61 14.36 44.05
C GLU A 451 30.77 14.40 42.76
N ALA A 452 30.02 13.34 42.43
CA ALA A 452 29.15 13.35 41.25
C ALA A 452 27.93 14.24 41.44
N ILE A 453 27.56 14.59 42.69
CA ILE A 453 26.43 15.48 42.98
C ILE A 453 26.71 16.91 42.47
N GLU A 454 27.98 17.36 42.42
CA GLU A 454 28.33 18.66 41.83
C GLU A 454 28.22 18.63 40.29
N GLY A 455 28.65 17.55 39.63
CA GLY A 455 28.52 17.38 38.17
C GLY A 455 27.09 17.09 37.68
N ILE A 456 26.33 16.29 38.44
CA ILE A 456 24.90 16.01 38.21
C ILE A 456 24.08 17.29 38.46
N SER A 457 24.50 18.17 39.38
CA SER A 457 23.83 19.45 39.59
C SER A 457 24.05 20.49 38.50
N GLN A 458 25.04 20.31 37.61
CA GLN A 458 25.29 21.20 36.47
C GLN A 458 24.93 20.60 35.10
N LEU A 459 24.90 19.27 34.95
CA LEU A 459 24.50 18.60 33.69
C LEU A 459 23.09 17.96 33.71
N LYS A 460 22.60 17.44 34.85
CA LYS A 460 21.27 16.81 34.95
C LYS A 460 20.16 17.78 35.36
N LEU A 461 20.50 18.89 36.02
CA LEU A 461 19.59 20.04 36.19
C LEU A 461 19.27 20.70 34.84
N THR A 462 20.14 20.65 33.85
CA THR A 462 19.91 21.19 32.49
C THR A 462 18.95 20.30 31.68
N PHE A 463 19.00 18.98 31.88
CA PHE A 463 18.09 18.01 31.24
C PHE A 463 16.67 18.05 31.85
N GLN A 464 16.53 18.14 33.18
CA GLN A 464 15.23 18.33 33.83
C GLN A 464 14.72 19.79 33.81
N MET A 465 15.60 20.81 33.70
CA MET A 465 15.15 22.20 33.48
C MET A 465 14.66 22.44 32.06
N HIS A 466 15.11 21.69 31.06
CA HIS A 466 14.51 21.79 29.72
C HIS A 466 13.04 21.34 29.74
N GLN A 467 12.71 20.33 30.54
CA GLN A 467 11.32 19.92 30.82
C GLN A 467 10.50 21.00 31.56
N ILE A 468 11.11 21.82 32.41
CA ILE A 468 10.40 22.94 33.09
C ILE A 468 10.29 24.18 32.19
N LEU A 469 11.22 24.39 31.25
CA LEU A 469 11.24 25.55 30.35
C LEU A 469 10.42 25.35 29.07
N GLN A 470 10.15 24.13 28.62
CA GLN A 470 9.28 23.90 27.46
C GLN A 470 7.79 24.12 27.76
N GLU A 471 7.36 24.09 29.02
CA GLU A 471 6.04 24.60 29.43
C GLU A 471 5.93 26.14 29.40
N PHE A 472 7.05 26.86 29.17
CA PHE A 472 7.07 28.34 29.15
C PHE A 472 6.98 28.96 27.75
N SER A 473 6.99 28.20 26.66
CA SER A 473 6.98 28.77 25.30
C SER A 473 5.71 28.47 24.51
N PHE A 474 4.52 28.81 25.03
CA PHE A 474 3.33 28.98 24.18
C PHE A 474 2.21 29.83 24.81
N GLN A 475 2.53 31.02 25.36
CA GLN A 475 1.54 32.11 25.49
C GLN A 475 2.23 33.49 25.41
N HIS A 476 2.68 33.87 24.22
CA HIS A 476 2.67 35.29 23.83
C HIS A 476 2.86 35.46 22.32
N ASN A 477 1.73 35.47 21.62
CA ASN A 477 1.44 36.41 20.53
C ASN A 477 0.15 35.94 19.86
N GLN A 478 -1.01 36.46 20.30
CA GLN A 478 -2.08 36.98 19.44
C GLN A 478 -3.05 37.81 20.31
N ASN A 479 -3.50 38.94 19.74
CA ASN A 479 -4.47 39.95 20.21
C ASN A 479 -3.89 41.06 21.12
N ASN A 480 -3.94 42.36 20.81
CA ASN A 480 -4.58 43.16 19.75
C ASN A 480 -3.92 44.57 19.80
N PRO A 481 -3.74 45.31 18.69
CA PRO A 481 -3.56 46.75 18.76
C PRO A 481 -4.92 47.43 18.95
N VAL A 482 -4.96 48.28 19.96
CA VAL A 482 -6.04 49.18 20.36
C VAL A 482 -6.42 50.12 19.21
N GLN A 483 -7.73 50.27 18.99
CA GLN A 483 -8.32 51.36 18.24
C GLN A 483 -7.90 52.71 18.84
N ASN A 484 -7.41 53.62 18.00
CA ASN A 484 -7.56 55.05 18.25
C ASN A 484 -8.02 55.75 16.97
N GLN A 485 -9.13 56.47 17.12
CA GLN A 485 -9.78 57.30 16.12
C GLN A 485 -8.95 58.54 15.77
N ASN A 486 -8.95 58.95 14.50
CA ASN A 486 -9.50 60.23 14.00
C ASN A 486 -8.76 60.82 12.78
N GLN A 487 -9.56 61.39 11.86
CA GLN A 487 -9.24 62.38 10.81
C GLN A 487 -8.44 61.84 9.60
N PHE A 488 -8.81 62.00 8.33
CA PHE A 488 -9.64 62.96 7.59
C PHE A 488 -10.48 62.28 6.51
#